data_AF-A0A951HIS0-F1
#
_entry.id   AF-A0A951HIS0-F1
#
_cell.length_a   1.000
_cell.length_b   1.000
_cell.length_c   1.000
_cell.angle_alpha   90.00
_cell.angle_beta   90.00
_cell.angle_gamma   90.00
#
_symmetry.space_group_name_H-M   'P 1'
#
loop_
_entity.id
_entity.type
_entity.pdbx_description
1 polymer ?
#
loop_
_entity_poly.entity_id
_entity_poly.type
_entity_poly.pdbx_seq_one_letter_code
_entity_poly.pdbx_strand_id
1 'polypeptide(L)'
;MSAWWNDVETQHGAKGATRNGMFAALGFAGILGITAVYLGVTGTLPRQNLDPLGRIIAMTFVGLEIAACLLAAWRFRMGKGWLAGGIVLLIFVIEIGFKLFSGFFGIAWYLLYFAIFMGLANGVRGAWALRDIGEEPADLSDTFA
;
A
#
# COMPACT_ATOMS: atom_id res chain seq x y z
N MET A 1 -0.90 12.61 -19.77
CA MET A 1 -1.33 12.33 -18.38
C MET A 1 -0.15 12.47 -17.44
N SER A 2 -0.36 12.77 -16.16
CA SER A 2 0.74 12.91 -15.20
C SER A 2 1.44 11.56 -14.98
N ALA A 3 2.75 11.56 -14.76
CA ALA A 3 3.54 10.34 -14.50
C ALA A 3 3.04 9.53 -13.29
N TRP A 4 2.25 10.16 -12.42
CA TRP A 4 1.74 9.60 -11.17
C TRP A 4 0.34 9.01 -11.30
N TRP A 5 -0.42 9.46 -12.30
CA TRP A 5 -1.81 9.06 -12.53
C TRP A 5 -1.95 8.50 -13.95
N ASN A 6 -1.58 7.23 -14.10
CA ASN A 6 -1.68 6.51 -15.36
C ASN A 6 -3.13 6.44 -15.82
N ASP A 7 -3.33 6.45 -17.13
CA ASP A 7 -4.61 6.03 -17.69
C ASP A 7 -4.88 4.59 -17.28
N VAL A 8 -6.07 4.27 -16.78
CA VAL A 8 -6.44 2.89 -16.44
C VAL A 8 -7.45 2.31 -17.43
N GLU A 9 -7.88 3.10 -18.42
CA GLU A 9 -8.78 2.65 -19.48
C GLU A 9 -8.06 1.68 -20.44
N THR A 10 -6.73 1.72 -20.48
CA THR A 10 -5.91 0.80 -21.27
C THR A 10 -5.27 -0.28 -20.40
N GLN A 11 -5.17 -1.51 -20.92
CA GLN A 11 -4.52 -2.62 -20.20
C GLN A 11 -3.06 -2.29 -19.81
N HIS A 12 -2.33 -1.58 -20.67
CA HIS A 12 -0.94 -1.18 -20.39
C HIS A 12 -0.86 -0.15 -19.27
N GLY A 13 -1.73 0.88 -19.29
CA GLY A 13 -1.77 1.90 -18.25
C GLY A 13 -2.26 1.35 -16.90
N ALA A 14 -3.22 0.43 -16.91
CA ALA A 14 -3.68 -0.27 -15.71
C ALA A 14 -2.57 -1.15 -15.08
N LYS A 15 -1.76 -1.85 -15.90
CA LYS A 15 -0.54 -2.55 -15.42
C LYS A 15 0.52 -1.59 -14.88
N GLY A 16 0.67 -0.41 -15.47
CA GLY A 16 1.54 0.64 -14.95
C GLY A 16 1.08 1.12 -13.57
N ALA A 17 -0.22 1.36 -13.41
CA ALA A 17 -0.83 1.75 -12.14
C ALA A 17 -0.62 0.69 -11.04
N THR A 18 -0.84 -0.59 -11.34
CA THR A 18 -0.58 -1.65 -10.34
C THR A 18 0.89 -1.77 -9.97
N ARG A 19 1.82 -1.54 -10.91
CA ARG A 19 3.25 -1.49 -10.59
C ARG A 19 3.60 -0.34 -9.64
N ASN A 20 2.99 0.83 -9.81
CA ASN A 20 3.15 1.94 -8.86
C ASN A 20 2.60 1.57 -7.47
N GLY A 21 1.45 0.89 -7.42
CA GLY A 21 0.88 0.34 -6.18
C GLY A 21 1.80 -0.65 -5.48
N MET A 22 2.46 -1.53 -6.24
CA MET A 22 3.45 -2.47 -5.71
C MET A 22 4.61 -1.72 -5.03
N PHE A 23 5.20 -0.73 -5.71
CA PHE A 23 6.29 0.05 -5.13
C PHE A 23 5.86 0.87 -3.91
N ALA A 24 4.65 1.41 -3.91
CA ALA A 24 4.10 2.12 -2.76
C ALA A 24 3.88 1.18 -1.56
N ALA A 25 3.34 -0.02 -1.79
CA ALA A 25 3.19 -1.04 -0.75
C ALA A 25 4.55 -1.50 -0.18
N LEU A 26 5.57 -1.67 -1.02
CA LEU A 26 6.94 -1.97 -0.57
C LEU A 26 7.55 -0.79 0.20
N GLY A 27 7.33 0.44 -0.26
CA GLY A 27 7.78 1.65 0.44
C GLY A 27 7.17 1.76 1.83
N PHE A 28 5.86 1.48 1.95
CA PHE A 28 5.18 1.47 3.24
C PHE A 28 5.70 0.35 4.16
N ALA A 29 5.88 -0.87 3.64
CA ALA A 29 6.52 -1.96 4.38
C ALA A 29 7.92 -1.58 4.87
N GLY A 30 8.69 -0.83 4.07
CA GLY A 30 10.00 -0.30 4.46
C GLY A 30 9.93 0.66 5.64
N ILE A 31 8.96 1.59 5.65
CA ILE A 31 8.75 2.52 6.77
C ILE A 31 8.36 1.77 8.05
N LEU A 32 7.46 0.79 7.93
CA LEU A 32 7.08 -0.07 9.05
C LEU A 32 8.27 -0.89 9.54
N GLY A 33 9.11 -1.40 8.64
CA GLY A 33 10.35 -2.10 8.96
C GLY A 33 11.33 -1.24 9.76
N ILE A 34 11.53 0.03 9.37
CA ILE A 34 12.35 0.98 10.13
C ILE A 34 11.75 1.19 11.54
N THR A 35 10.43 1.28 11.63
CA THR A 35 9.71 1.43 12.91
C THR A 35 9.90 0.18 13.80
N ALA A 36 9.82 -1.02 13.23
CA ALA A 36 10.07 -2.28 13.93
C ALA A 36 11.51 -2.39 14.44
N VAL A 37 12.50 -2.02 13.62
CA VAL A 37 13.91 -1.99 14.03
C VAL A 37 14.13 -0.99 15.16
N TYR A 38 13.57 0.22 15.04
CA TYR A 38 13.67 1.23 16.10
C TYR A 38 13.10 0.72 17.42
N LEU A 39 11.87 0.19 17.40
CA LEU A 39 11.23 -0.41 18.57
C LEU A 39 12.03 -1.61 19.12
N GLY A 40 12.63 -2.40 18.24
CA GLY A 40 13.52 -3.52 18.55
C GLY A 40 14.81 -3.11 19.29
N VAL A 41 15.36 -1.95 18.97
CA VAL A 41 16.61 -1.46 19.57
C VAL A 41 16.34 -0.64 20.83
N THR A 42 15.37 0.28 20.78
CA THR A 42 15.14 1.25 21.86
C THR A 42 14.12 0.79 22.88
N GLY A 43 13.25 -0.16 22.54
CA GLY A 43 12.13 -0.57 23.38
C GLY A 43 11.06 0.52 23.59
N THR A 44 11.12 1.62 22.84
CA THR A 44 10.20 2.75 22.99
C THR A 44 9.49 3.06 21.69
N LEU A 45 8.23 3.48 21.79
CA LEU A 45 7.54 4.22 20.73
C LEU A 45 7.56 5.70 21.08
N PRO A 46 7.41 6.62 20.09
CA PRO A 46 7.31 8.04 20.38
C PRO A 46 6.25 8.29 21.46
N ARG A 47 6.68 8.82 22.61
CA ARG A 47 5.84 9.17 23.78
C ARG A 47 5.21 8.02 24.55
N GLN A 48 5.67 6.77 24.37
CA GLN A 48 5.22 5.63 25.15
C GLN A 48 6.41 4.75 25.56
N ASN A 49 6.65 4.67 26.86
CA ASN A 49 7.46 3.59 27.43
C ASN A 49 6.56 2.37 27.52
N LEU A 50 6.84 1.38 26.68
CA LEU A 50 6.11 0.12 26.69
C LEU A 50 6.74 -0.81 27.72
N ASP A 51 5.90 -1.46 28.51
CA ASP A 51 6.31 -2.60 29.30
C ASP A 51 6.67 -3.79 28.36
N PRO A 52 7.32 -4.86 28.86
CA PRO A 52 7.73 -5.98 28.02
C PRO A 52 6.56 -6.62 27.24
N LEU A 53 5.37 -6.69 27.83
CA LEU A 53 4.18 -7.22 27.18
C LEU A 53 3.68 -6.28 26.07
N GLY A 54 3.55 -4.98 26.35
CA GLY A 54 3.15 -3.98 25.35
C GLY A 54 4.10 -3.92 24.16
N ARG A 55 5.40 -4.12 24.40
CA ARG A 55 6.40 -4.19 23.32
C ARG A 55 6.22 -5.42 22.42
N ILE A 56 5.95 -6.59 22.98
CA ILE A 56 5.69 -7.81 22.20
C ILE A 56 4.45 -7.60 21.34
N ILE A 57 3.36 -7.09 21.93
CA ILE A 57 2.10 -6.81 21.23
C ILE A 57 2.33 -5.84 20.07
N ALA A 58 3.01 -4.72 20.31
CA ALA A 58 3.32 -3.74 19.27
C ALA A 58 4.16 -4.34 18.13
N MET A 59 5.20 -5.13 18.44
CA MET A 59 6.00 -5.80 17.42
C MET A 59 5.18 -6.81 16.60
N THR A 60 4.24 -7.53 17.24
CA THR A 60 3.32 -8.43 16.52
C THR A 60 2.43 -7.66 15.54
N PHE A 61 1.81 -6.55 15.96
CA PHE A 61 0.97 -5.74 15.08
C PHE A 61 1.76 -5.16 13.90
N VAL A 62 2.93 -4.57 14.15
CA VAL A 62 3.80 -4.05 13.08
C VAL A 62 4.23 -5.19 12.13
N GLY A 63 4.52 -6.38 12.65
CA GLY A 63 4.83 -7.55 11.84
C GLY A 63 3.67 -7.98 10.93
N LEU A 64 2.43 -7.95 11.44
CA LEU A 64 1.22 -8.24 10.66
C LEU A 64 0.99 -7.19 9.57
N GLU A 65 1.20 -5.91 9.88
CA GLU A 65 1.07 -4.83 8.89
C GLU A 65 2.11 -4.95 7.77
N ILE A 66 3.38 -5.27 8.11
CA ILE A 66 4.42 -5.57 7.13
C ILE A 66 4.00 -6.75 6.24
N ALA A 67 3.52 -7.85 6.83
CA ALA A 67 3.06 -9.01 6.08
C ALA A 67 1.89 -8.66 5.14
N ALA A 68 0.94 -7.83 5.60
CA ALA A 68 -0.16 -7.34 4.78
C ALA A 68 0.32 -6.47 3.61
N CYS A 69 1.30 -5.59 3.84
CA CYS A 69 1.91 -4.76 2.79
C CYS A 69 2.65 -5.60 1.75
N LEU A 70 3.41 -6.61 2.17
CA LEU A 70 4.10 -7.54 1.27
C LEU A 70 3.10 -8.37 0.45
N LEU A 71 2.02 -8.84 1.09
CA LEU A 71 0.94 -9.54 0.41
C LEU A 71 0.26 -8.63 -0.63
N ALA A 72 -0.03 -7.38 -0.29
CA ALA A 72 -0.59 -6.40 -1.22
C ALA A 72 0.37 -6.10 -2.38
N ALA A 73 1.67 -5.95 -2.12
CA ALA A 73 2.69 -5.75 -3.15
C ALA A 73 2.71 -6.93 -4.14
N TRP A 74 2.69 -8.16 -3.62
CA TRP A 74 2.62 -9.37 -4.45
C TRP A 74 1.31 -9.44 -5.26
N ARG A 75 0.18 -9.11 -4.64
CA ARG A 75 -1.12 -9.05 -5.32
C ARG A 75 -1.17 -7.97 -6.41
N PHE A 76 -0.57 -6.80 -6.18
CA PHE A 76 -0.43 -5.75 -7.19
C PHE A 76 0.43 -6.20 -8.37
N ARG A 77 1.54 -6.90 -8.11
CA ARG A 77 2.36 -7.50 -9.17
C ARG A 77 1.56 -8.46 -10.08
N MET A 78 0.59 -9.17 -9.52
CA MET A 78 -0.30 -10.06 -10.27
C MET A 78 -1.51 -9.35 -10.89
N GLY A 79 -1.68 -8.04 -10.70
CA GLY A 79 -2.85 -7.29 -11.15
C GLY A 79 -4.12 -7.53 -10.33
N LYS A 80 -4.07 -8.33 -9.26
CA LYS A 80 -5.22 -8.72 -8.41
C LYS A 80 -5.18 -8.03 -7.04
N GLY A 81 -4.60 -6.83 -7.01
CA GLY A 81 -4.33 -6.06 -5.80
C GLY A 81 -5.48 -5.21 -5.27
N TRP A 82 -6.65 -5.20 -5.91
CA TRP A 82 -7.74 -4.28 -5.53
C TRP A 82 -8.19 -4.46 -4.07
N LEU A 83 -8.38 -5.70 -3.62
CA LEU A 83 -8.85 -5.98 -2.26
C LEU A 83 -7.72 -5.83 -1.23
N ALA A 84 -6.61 -6.55 -1.42
CA ALA A 84 -5.48 -6.51 -0.48
C ALA A 84 -4.85 -5.10 -0.40
N GLY A 85 -4.73 -4.43 -1.54
CA GLY A 85 -4.27 -3.05 -1.63
C GLY A 85 -5.25 -2.06 -1.01
N GLY A 86 -6.56 -2.27 -1.15
CA GLY A 86 -7.59 -1.47 -0.49
C GLY A 86 -7.50 -1.56 1.05
N ILE A 87 -7.29 -2.77 1.58
CA ILE A 87 -7.06 -2.98 3.02
C ILE A 87 -5.80 -2.26 3.49
N VAL A 88 -4.68 -2.41 2.76
CA VAL A 88 -3.42 -1.72 3.11
C VAL A 88 -3.56 -0.20 3.01
N LEU A 89 -4.28 0.31 2.00
CA LEU A 89 -4.57 1.73 1.88
C LEU A 89 -5.39 2.24 3.08
N LEU A 90 -6.38 1.47 3.55
CA LEU A 90 -7.16 1.84 4.73
C LEU A 90 -6.29 1.87 6.00
N ILE A 91 -5.48 0.84 6.23
CA ILE A 91 -4.51 0.79 7.35
C ILE A 91 -3.60 2.01 7.30
N PHE A 92 -3.04 2.31 6.13
CA PHE A 92 -2.17 3.46 5.91
C PHE A 92 -2.83 4.80 6.23
N VAL A 93 -4.09 5.00 5.81
CA VAL A 93 -4.85 6.22 6.11
C VAL A 93 -5.10 6.36 7.61
N ILE A 94 -5.46 5.27 8.29
CA ILE A 94 -5.65 5.24 9.75
C ILE A 94 -4.34 5.62 10.46
N GLU A 95 -3.22 5.02 10.06
CA GLU A 95 -1.91 5.27 10.65
C GLU A 95 -1.45 6.72 10.46
N ILE A 96 -1.63 7.27 9.25
CA ILE A 96 -1.36 8.70 8.99
C ILE A 96 -2.25 9.58 9.85
N GLY A 97 -3.53 9.25 9.97
CA GLY A 97 -4.47 9.98 10.83
C GLY A 97 -3.90 10.11 12.25
N PHE A 98 -3.52 9.00 12.88
CA PHE A 98 -2.91 9.01 14.20
C PHE A 98 -1.57 9.78 14.25
N LYS A 99 -0.74 9.67 13.21
CA LYS A 99 0.54 10.39 13.13
C LYS A 99 0.38 11.90 12.97
N LEU A 100 -0.65 12.36 12.27
CA LEU A 100 -0.97 13.78 12.14
C LEU A 100 -1.36 14.40 13.49
N PHE A 101 -2.16 13.67 14.29
CA PHE A 101 -2.57 14.15 15.62
C PHE A 101 -1.46 14.03 16.68
N SER A 102 -0.45 13.20 16.47
CA SER A 102 0.68 13.07 17.40
C SER A 102 1.72 14.19 17.24
N GLY A 103 1.57 15.11 16.28
CA GLY A 103 2.30 16.39 16.29
C GLY A 103 3.81 16.26 16.07
N PHE A 104 4.23 15.25 15.31
CA PHE A 104 5.62 15.12 14.89
C PHE A 104 5.63 14.65 13.45
N PHE A 105 6.30 15.37 12.55
CA PHE A 105 7.01 14.88 11.35
C PHE A 105 7.35 16.10 10.46
N GLY A 106 8.62 16.25 10.08
CA GLY A 106 9.06 17.34 9.19
C GLY A 106 8.47 17.21 7.77
N ILE A 107 8.49 18.29 6.99
CA ILE A 107 7.80 18.37 5.68
C ILE A 107 8.13 17.24 4.69
N ALA A 108 9.35 16.73 4.74
CA ALA A 108 9.79 15.59 3.91
C ALA A 108 8.97 14.31 4.16
N TRP A 109 8.54 14.07 5.40
CA TRP A 109 7.72 12.90 5.73
C TRP A 109 6.32 13.01 5.14
N TYR A 110 5.72 14.20 5.14
CA TYR A 110 4.41 14.40 4.51
C TYR A 110 4.46 14.13 3.00
N LEU A 111 5.53 14.56 2.33
CA LEU A 111 5.72 14.27 0.90
C LEU A 111 5.88 12.76 0.64
N LEU A 112 6.64 12.06 1.48
CA LEU A 112 6.81 10.61 1.38
C LEU A 112 5.47 9.88 1.59
N TYR A 113 4.72 10.23 2.64
CA TYR A 113 3.41 9.65 2.92
C TYR A 113 2.41 9.95 1.81
N PHE A 114 2.42 11.16 1.25
CA PHE A 114 1.58 11.52 0.12
C PHE A 114 1.93 10.71 -1.13
N ALA A 115 3.22 10.50 -1.42
CA ALA A 115 3.64 9.66 -2.54
C ALA A 115 3.17 8.20 -2.40
N ILE A 116 3.25 7.65 -1.18
CA ILE A 116 2.74 6.30 -0.89
C ILE A 116 1.22 6.25 -1.03
N PHE A 117 0.50 7.24 -0.49
CA PHE A 117 -0.96 7.34 -0.63
C PHE A 117 -1.37 7.30 -2.11
N MET A 118 -0.78 8.18 -2.92
CA MET A 118 -1.08 8.28 -4.34
C MET A 118 -0.74 7.00 -5.09
N GLY A 119 0.40 6.37 -4.77
CA GLY A 119 0.80 5.11 -5.37
C GLY A 119 -0.15 3.95 -5.03
N LEU A 120 -0.55 3.82 -3.76
CA LEU A 120 -1.51 2.81 -3.31
C LEU A 120 -2.89 3.03 -3.96
N ALA A 121 -3.42 4.26 -3.93
CA ALA A 121 -4.70 4.60 -4.52
C ALA A 121 -4.73 4.33 -6.03
N ASN A 122 -3.68 4.74 -6.75
CA ASN A 122 -3.57 4.46 -8.18
C ASN A 122 -3.42 2.95 -8.44
N GLY A 123 -2.66 2.23 -7.60
CA GLY A 123 -2.55 0.78 -7.67
C GLY A 123 -3.87 0.04 -7.51
N VAL A 124 -4.68 0.43 -6.52
CA VAL A 124 -6.02 -0.14 -6.30
C VAL A 124 -6.90 0.12 -7.51
N ARG A 125 -6.91 1.35 -8.04
CA ARG A 125 -7.67 1.70 -9.24
C ARG A 125 -7.23 0.89 -10.46
N GLY A 126 -5.93 0.74 -10.69
CA GLY A 126 -5.40 -0.07 -11.79
C GLY A 126 -5.74 -1.55 -11.66
N ALA A 127 -5.71 -2.10 -10.43
CA ALA A 127 -6.08 -3.49 -10.19
C ALA A 127 -7.59 -3.74 -10.36
N TRP A 128 -8.41 -2.74 -10.07
CA TRP A 128 -9.84 -2.79 -10.37
C TRP A 128 -10.08 -2.73 -11.88
N ALA A 129 -9.48 -1.78 -12.60
CA ALA A 129 -9.62 -1.70 -14.05
C ALA A 129 -9.16 -2.98 -14.77
N LEU A 130 -8.06 -3.61 -14.32
CA LEU A 130 -7.62 -4.90 -14.88
C LEU A 130 -8.60 -6.04 -14.63
N ARG A 131 -9.39 -5.98 -13.56
CA ARG A 131 -10.46 -6.95 -13.31
C ARG A 131 -11.58 -6.74 -14.33
N ASP A 132 -12.02 -5.50 -14.51
CA ASP A 132 -13.13 -5.16 -15.39
C ASP A 132 -12.78 -5.48 -16.86
N ILE A 133 -11.58 -5.12 -17.31
CA ILE A 133 -11.08 -5.47 -18.66
C ILE A 133 -10.95 -6.99 -18.85
N GLY A 134 -10.59 -7.72 -17.78
CA GLY A 134 -10.48 -9.19 -17.83
C GLY A 134 -11.83 -9.91 -17.81
N GLU A 135 -12.91 -9.21 -17.46
CA GLU A 135 -14.29 -9.70 -17.46
C GLU A 135 -15.04 -9.38 -18.77
N GLU A 136 -14.48 -8.54 -19.67
CA GLU A 136 -15.02 -8.42 -21.03
C GLU A 136 -14.90 -9.78 -21.73
N PRO A 137 -16.03 -10.44 -22.08
CA PRO A 137 -15.96 -11.66 -22.86
C PRO A 137 -15.28 -11.28 -24.17
N ALA A 138 -14.13 -11.90 -24.45
CA ALA A 138 -13.53 -11.86 -25.77
C ALA A 138 -14.66 -12.13 -26.77
N ASP A 139 -14.93 -11.17 -27.64
CA ASP A 139 -16.04 -11.22 -28.59
C ASP A 139 -16.00 -12.57 -29.31
N LEU A 140 -16.86 -13.50 -28.88
CA LEU A 140 -16.95 -14.85 -29.44
C LEU A 140 -17.59 -14.81 -30.85
N SER A 141 -17.87 -13.62 -31.36
CA SER A 141 -18.41 -13.36 -32.70
C SER A 141 -17.50 -13.87 -33.82
N ASP A 142 -16.18 -13.93 -33.58
CA ASP A 142 -15.20 -14.30 -34.62
C ASP A 142 -14.84 -15.80 -34.63
N THR A 143 -15.42 -16.61 -33.72
CA THR A 143 -15.14 -18.06 -33.68
C THR A 143 -16.12 -18.88 -34.52
N PHE A 144 -17.18 -18.27 -35.07
CA PHE A 144 -18.23 -18.95 -35.82
C PHE A 144 -18.56 -18.31 -37.19
N ALA A 145 -17.73 -17.38 -37.69
CA ALA A 145 -17.85 -16.82 -39.05
C ALA A 145 -16.88 -17.51 -40.02
#